data_AF-A0AB36NUQ4-F1
#
_entry.id   AF-A0AB36NUQ4-F1
#
_cell.length_a   1.000
_cell.length_b   1.000
_cell.length_c   1.000
_cell.angle_alpha   90.00
_cell.angle_beta   90.00
_cell.angle_gamma   90.00
#
_symmetry.space_group_name_H-M   'P 1'
#
loop_
_entity.id
_entity.type
_entity.pdbx_description
1 polymer ?
#
loop_
_entity_poly.entity_id
_entity_poly.type
_entity_poly.pdbx_seq_one_letter_code
_entity_poly.pdbx_strand_id
1 'polypeptide(L)'
;MKRDLKKHILFRIVFGLIPIGILANLIFLPKKQSGNSGIGINVSLFFAFTLLILFGAFLLFEMFKLFYNSKIKHAVSNIGIILLITALYIIELYLNHLLN
;
A
#
# COMPACT_ATOMS: atom_id res chain seq x y z
N MET A 1 -3.07 15.90 -23.31
CA MET A 1 -3.18 14.43 -23.21
C MET A 1 -2.03 13.73 -22.46
N LYS A 2 -0.74 13.85 -22.87
CA LYS A 2 0.39 13.17 -22.15
C LYS A 2 0.73 13.77 -20.77
N ARG A 3 0.45 15.06 -20.52
CA ARG A 3 0.78 15.76 -19.26
C ARG A 3 -0.09 15.35 -18.08
N ASP A 4 -1.39 15.11 -18.28
CA ASP A 4 -2.27 14.64 -17.20
C ASP A 4 -1.93 13.22 -16.76
N LEU A 5 -1.47 12.40 -17.69
CA LEU A 5 -1.13 11.01 -17.41
C LEU A 5 0.01 10.88 -16.39
N LYS A 6 1.06 11.68 -16.58
CA LYS A 6 2.20 11.69 -15.66
C LYS A 6 1.80 12.17 -14.28
N LYS A 7 0.90 13.16 -14.18
CA LYS A 7 0.39 13.65 -12.89
C LYS A 7 -0.41 12.58 -12.17
N HIS A 8 -1.30 11.87 -12.85
CA HIS A 8 -2.08 10.79 -12.22
C HIS A 8 -1.20 9.64 -11.73
N ILE A 9 -0.22 9.19 -12.53
CA ILE A 9 0.72 8.13 -12.12
C ILE A 9 1.58 8.60 -10.94
N LEU A 10 2.06 9.85 -10.97
CA LEU A 10 2.84 10.43 -9.87
C LEU A 10 2.03 10.45 -8.57
N PHE A 11 0.77 10.92 -8.62
CA PHE A 11 -0.11 10.89 -7.46
C PHE A 11 -0.33 9.46 -6.95
N ARG A 12 -0.56 8.47 -7.82
CA ARG A 12 -0.72 7.07 -7.41
C ARG A 12 0.53 6.51 -6.72
N ILE A 13 1.71 6.81 -7.25
CA ILE A 13 2.97 6.35 -6.66
C ILE A 13 3.20 7.03 -5.32
N VAL A 14 3.05 8.36 -5.24
CA VAL A 14 3.25 9.13 -4.00
C VAL A 14 2.29 8.65 -2.90
N PHE A 15 1.00 8.52 -3.21
CA PHE A 15 0.02 8.05 -2.23
C PHE A 15 0.17 6.57 -1.88
N GLY A 16 0.64 5.74 -2.82
CA GLY A 16 0.93 4.33 -2.57
C GLY A 16 2.20 4.11 -1.73
N LEU A 17 3.19 5.00 -1.83
CA LEU A 17 4.41 4.96 -1.03
C LEU A 17 4.19 5.37 0.44
N ILE A 18 3.14 6.15 0.74
CA ILE A 18 2.82 6.55 2.13
C ILE A 18 2.56 5.33 3.03
N PRO A 19 1.61 4.42 2.73
CA PRO A 19 1.37 3.26 3.58
C PRO A 19 2.57 2.29 3.61
N ILE A 20 3.31 2.16 2.51
CA ILE A 20 4.56 1.37 2.46
C ILE A 20 5.61 1.97 3.39
N GLY A 21 5.78 3.29 3.38
CA GLY A 21 6.74 3.99 4.23
C GLY A 21 6.39 3.90 5.72
N ILE A 22 5.10 3.97 6.06
CA ILE A 22 4.61 3.76 7.44
C ILE A 22 4.89 2.32 7.88
N LEU A 23 4.59 1.32 7.04
CA LEU A 23 4.90 -0.09 7.31
C LEU A 23 6.40 -0.28 7.52
N ALA A 24 7.23 0.17 6.58
CA ALA A 24 8.69 0.08 6.67
C ALA A 24 9.24 0.73 7.95
N ASN A 25 8.72 1.90 8.35
CA ASN A 25 9.13 2.55 9.60
C ASN A 25 8.84 1.66 10.82
N LEU A 26 7.66 1.03 10.88
CA LEU A 26 7.28 0.18 12.01
C LEU A 26 8.15 -1.08 12.15
N ILE A 27 8.68 -1.58 11.04
CA ILE A 27 9.48 -2.82 11.01
C ILE A 27 10.97 -2.53 11.22
N PHE A 28 11.50 -1.50 10.57
CA PHE A 28 12.93 -1.18 10.60
C PHE A 28 13.34 -0.23 11.73
N LEU A 29 12.40 0.47 12.36
CA LEU A 29 12.62 1.29 13.57
C LEU A 29 11.84 0.74 14.78
N PRO A 30 11.98 -0.56 15.13
CA PRO A 30 11.20 -1.12 16.21
C PRO A 30 11.66 -0.50 17.53
N LYS A 31 10.79 0.27 18.19
CA LYS A 31 10.82 0.32 19.65
C LYS A 31 10.32 -1.05 20.11
N LYS A 32 11.23 -1.93 20.57
CA LYS A 32 10.92 -3.29 21.07
C LYS A 32 9.58 -3.29 21.82
N GLN A 33 8.53 -3.82 21.19
CA GLN A 33 7.28 -4.13 21.87
C GLN A 33 7.33 -5.61 22.24
N SER A 34 7.50 -5.87 23.53
CA SER A 34 7.43 -7.22 24.10
C SER A 34 6.01 -7.76 23.88
N GLY A 35 5.91 -8.99 23.36
CA GLY A 35 4.64 -9.71 23.14
C GLY A 35 3.84 -10.01 24.42
N ASN A 36 4.33 -9.58 25.59
CA ASN A 36 3.65 -9.67 26.88
C ASN A 36 3.14 -8.31 27.40
N SER A 37 3.29 -7.25 26.61
CA SER A 37 2.62 -5.96 26.88
C SER A 37 1.20 -6.13 26.36
N GLY A 38 0.21 -6.12 27.26
CA GLY A 38 -1.19 -6.51 26.99
C GLY A 38 -1.82 -5.88 25.74
N ILE A 39 -3.00 -6.39 25.36
CA ILE A 39 -3.84 -6.08 24.16
C ILE A 39 -3.99 -4.57 23.93
N GLY A 40 -2.90 -3.93 23.53
CA GLY A 40 -2.80 -2.55 23.14
C GLY A 40 -2.68 -2.62 21.65
N ILE A 41 -3.76 -2.26 20.96
CA ILE A 41 -3.75 -2.12 19.51
C ILE A 41 -2.52 -1.27 19.17
N ASN A 42 -1.58 -1.83 18.40
CA ASN A 42 -0.49 -1.04 17.87
C ASN A 42 -1.11 -0.06 16.87
N VAL A 43 -1.46 1.13 17.37
CA VAL A 43 -2.24 2.15 16.67
C VAL A 43 -1.62 2.46 15.31
N SER A 44 -0.29 2.52 15.25
CA SER A 44 0.45 2.75 14.01
C SER A 44 0.28 1.61 13.00
N LEU A 45 0.37 0.36 13.45
CA LEU A 45 0.15 -0.82 12.59
C LEU A 45 -1.30 -0.87 12.09
N PHE A 46 -2.26 -0.59 12.97
CA PHE A 46 -3.69 -0.52 12.64
C PHE A 46 -3.98 0.59 11.62
N PHE A 47 -3.40 1.79 11.80
CA PHE A 47 -3.53 2.89 10.84
C PHE A 47 -2.90 2.54 9.49
N ALA A 48 -1.70 1.94 9.49
CA ALA A 48 -1.02 1.53 8.27
C ALA A 48 -1.84 0.52 7.47
N PHE A 49 -2.39 -0.49 8.14
CA PHE A 49 -3.26 -1.49 7.53
C PHE A 49 -4.56 -0.89 6.99
N THR A 50 -5.21 -0.01 7.76
CA THR A 50 -6.42 0.69 7.34
C THR A 50 -6.17 1.58 6.11
N LEU A 51 -5.07 2.32 6.08
CA LEU A 51 -4.64 3.12 4.93
C LEU A 51 -4.41 2.24 3.69
N LEU A 52 -3.79 1.08 3.87
CA LEU A 52 -3.51 0.15 2.77
C LEU A 52 -4.80 -0.44 2.18
N ILE A 53 -5.78 -0.79 3.02
CA ILE A 53 -7.12 -1.22 2.58
C ILE A 53 -7.83 -0.10 1.82
N LEU A 54 -7.87 1.12 2.38
CA LEU A 54 -8.52 2.26 1.74
C LEU A 54 -7.88 2.58 0.39
N PHE A 55 -6.55 2.50 0.30
CA PHE A 55 -5.81 2.71 -0.94
C PHE A 55 -6.10 1.61 -1.97
N GLY A 56 -6.18 0.34 -1.55
CA GLY A 56 -6.59 -0.77 -2.40
C GLY A 56 -8.00 -0.59 -2.96
N ALA A 57 -8.95 -0.21 -2.11
CA ALA A 57 -10.33 0.08 -2.51
C ALA A 57 -10.41 1.25 -3.51
N PHE A 58 -9.63 2.31 -3.28
CA PHE A 58 -9.51 3.44 -4.21
C PHE A 58 -8.97 3.02 -5.58
N LEU A 59 -7.90 2.22 -5.62
CA LEU A 59 -7.31 1.73 -6.88
C LEU A 59 -8.28 0.84 -7.66
N LEU A 60 -9.06 -0.01 -6.97
CA LEU A 60 -10.10 -0.82 -7.57
C LEU A 60 -11.23 0.03 -8.17
N PHE A 61 -11.76 0.99 -7.40
CA PHE A 61 -12.79 1.91 -7.90
C PHE A 61 -12.31 2.69 -9.13
N GLU A 62 -11.08 3.21 -9.08
CA GLU A 62 -10.48 3.92 -10.20
C GLU A 62 -10.27 3.01 -11.42
N MET A 63 -9.91 1.74 -11.19
CA MET A 63 -9.77 0.74 -12.25
C MET A 63 -11.11 0.51 -12.96
N PHE A 64 -12.21 0.33 -12.23
CA PHE A 64 -13.56 0.20 -12.81
C PHE A 64 -13.96 1.44 -13.62
N LYS A 65 -13.69 2.65 -13.09
CA LYS A 65 -13.94 3.91 -13.79
C LYS A 65 -13.12 4.02 -15.09
N LEU A 66 -11.87 3.55 -15.10
CA LEU A 66 -11.01 3.58 -16.28
C LEU A 66 -11.42 2.55 -17.32
N PHE A 67 -11.87 1.37 -16.89
CA PHE A 67 -12.47 0.37 -17.79
C PHE A 67 -13.72 0.93 -18.46
N TYR A 68 -14.62 1.55 -17.70
CA TYR A 68 -15.83 2.18 -18.25
C TYR A 68 -15.53 3.25 -19.31
N ASN A 69 -14.42 3.99 -19.14
CA ASN A 69 -13.99 5.03 -20.08
C ASN A 69 -13.07 4.50 -21.22
N SER A 70 -13.02 3.19 -21.46
CA SER A 70 -12.16 2.54 -22.48
C SER A 70 -10.66 2.85 -22.33
N LYS A 71 -10.22 3.23 -21.13
CA LYS A 71 -8.83 3.58 -20.79
C LYS A 71 -8.06 2.38 -20.26
N ILE A 72 -8.07 1.28 -21.03
CA ILE A 72 -7.58 -0.06 -20.61
C ILE A 72 -6.13 -0.02 -20.11
N LYS A 73 -5.22 0.68 -20.81
CA LYS A 73 -3.80 0.80 -20.39
C LYS A 73 -3.64 1.37 -18.98
N HIS A 74 -4.53 2.27 -18.57
CA HIS A 74 -4.48 2.89 -17.25
C HIS A 74 -5.12 2.03 -16.16
N ALA A 75 -6.12 1.22 -16.53
CA ALA A 75 -6.70 0.22 -15.65
C ALA A 75 -5.70 -0.91 -15.35
N VAL A 76 -5.00 -1.42 -16.38
CA VAL A 76 -3.95 -2.44 -16.22
C VAL A 76 -2.78 -1.90 -15.37
N SER A 77 -2.46 -0.61 -15.46
CA SER A 77 -1.46 0.01 -14.58
C SER A 77 -1.86 -0.05 -13.10
N ASN A 78 -3.15 0.04 -12.76
CA ASN A 78 -3.61 -0.10 -11.37
C ASN A 78 -3.45 -1.53 -10.87
N ILE A 79 -3.70 -2.52 -11.73
CA ILE A 79 -3.44 -3.94 -11.41
C ILE A 79 -1.95 -4.13 -11.07
N GLY A 80 -1.05 -3.56 -11.89
CA GLY A 80 0.39 -3.61 -11.63
C GLY A 80 0.79 -2.99 -10.29
N ILE A 81 0.19 -1.86 -9.93
CA ILE A 81 0.45 -1.20 -8.63
C ILE A 81 -0.07 -2.07 -7.47
N ILE A 82 -1.28 -2.63 -7.58
CA ILE A 82 -1.84 -3.52 -6.56
C ILE A 82 -0.93 -4.73 -6.36
N LEU A 83 -0.51 -5.39 -7.44
CA LEU A 83 0.39 -6.54 -7.38
C LEU A 83 1.73 -6.20 -6.73
N LEU A 84 2.31 -5.04 -7.04
CA LEU A 84 3.55 -4.58 -6.43
C LEU A 84 3.40 -4.37 -4.91
N ILE A 85 2.32 -3.72 -4.49
CA ILE A 85 2.03 -3.49 -3.06
C ILE A 85 1.84 -4.83 -2.33
N THR A 86 1.07 -5.74 -2.91
CA THR A 86 0.88 -7.09 -2.35
C THR A 86 2.19 -7.86 -2.24
N ALA A 87 3.05 -7.80 -3.26
CA ALA A 87 4.36 -8.45 -3.23
C ALA A 87 5.27 -7.86 -2.14
N LEU A 88 5.30 -6.53 -2.00
CA LEU A 88 6.06 -5.86 -0.94
C LEU A 88 5.55 -6.26 0.45
N TYR A 89 4.24 -6.37 0.63
CA TYR A 89 3.63 -6.81 1.89
C TYR A 89 3.93 -8.29 2.22
N ILE A 90 3.92 -9.18 1.23
CA ILE A 90 4.31 -10.59 1.43
C ILE A 90 5.80 -10.70 1.81
N ILE A 91 6.67 -9.96 1.12
CA ILE A 91 8.10 -9.91 1.43
C ILE A 91 8.31 -9.40 2.85
N GLU A 92 7.55 -8.38 3.25
CA GLU A 92 7.57 -7.83 4.60
C GLU A 92 7.21 -8.89 5.65
N LEU A 93 6.06 -9.55 5.51
CA LEU A 93 5.64 -10.62 6.41
C LEU A 93 6.68 -11.74 6.51
N TYR A 94 7.28 -12.12 5.37
CA TYR A 94 8.32 -13.14 5.33
C TYR A 94 9.59 -12.70 6.08
N LEU A 95 10.07 -11.47 5.87
CA LEU A 95 11.23 -10.93 6.57
C LEU A 95 10.98 -10.80 8.07
N ASN A 96 9.79 -10.34 8.47
CA ASN A 96 9.43 -10.25 9.87
C ASN A 96 9.39 -11.63 10.54
N HIS A 97 8.89 -12.67 9.85
CA HIS A 97 8.92 -14.04 10.35
C HIS A 97 10.32 -14.64 10.45
N LEU A 98 11.26 -14.22 9.59
CA LEU A 98 12.62 -14.74 9.57
C LEU A 98 13.53 -14.02 10.60
N LEU A 99 13.23 -12.76 10.93
CA LEU A 99 14.04 -11.92 11.82
C LEU A 99 13.57 -11.92 13.28
N ASN A 100 12.32 -12.30 13.56
CA ASN A 100 11.75 -12.45 14.90
C ASN A 100 11.46 -13.92 15.21
#